data_AF-R7APK2-F1
#
_entry.id   AF-R7APK2-F1
#
_cell.length_a   1.000
_cell.length_b   1.000
_cell.length_c   1.000
_cell.angle_alpha   90.00
_cell.angle_beta   90.00
_cell.angle_gamma   90.00
#
_symmetry.space_group_name_H-M   'P 1'
#
loop_
_entity.id
_entity.type
_entity.pdbx_description
1 polymer ?
#
loop_
_entity_poly.entity_id
_entity_poly.type
_entity_poly.pdbx_seq_one_letter_code
_entity_poly.pdbx_strand_id
1 'polypeptide(L)'
;MYEDKTLVCKDCGNEFVFTAGEQEFYAEKGFTNEPQRCKECRDKRKHAPREYHDAVCASCGKECKVPFAPSGDRPVYCSECFAKMQEE
;
A
#
# COMPACT_ATOMS: atom_id res chain seq x y z
N MET A 1 30.01 -1.41 2.08
CA MET A 1 29.63 -2.55 2.94
C MET A 1 28.41 -2.10 3.72
N TYR A 2 27.36 -2.90 3.76
CA TYR A 2 26.16 -2.57 4.52
C TYR A 2 26.36 -3.00 5.98
N GLU A 3 25.81 -2.23 6.91
CA GLU A 3 25.89 -2.47 8.34
C GLU A 3 24.47 -2.46 8.91
N ASP A 4 24.22 -3.28 9.93
CA ASP A 4 22.91 -3.37 10.55
C ASP A 4 22.46 -1.99 11.05
N LYS A 5 21.30 -1.54 10.61
CA LYS A 5 20.75 -0.24 10.97
C LYS A 5 19.48 -0.41 11.79
N THR A 6 19.43 0.19 12.97
CA THR A 6 18.20 0.22 13.77
C THR A 6 17.31 1.36 13.29
N LEU A 7 16.05 1.03 12.97
CA LEU A 7 15.04 1.96 12.50
C LEU A 7 13.81 1.91 13.41
N VAL A 8 13.04 3.00 13.41
CA VAL A 8 11.82 3.11 14.20
C VAL A 8 10.61 2.92 13.29
N CYS A 9 9.72 2.00 13.66
CA CYS A 9 8.48 1.75 12.93
C CYS A 9 7.54 2.95 13.05
N LYS A 10 7.11 3.52 11.91
CA LYS A 10 6.17 4.65 11.88
C LYS A 10 4.77 4.34 12.43
N ASP A 11 4.43 3.06 12.55
CA ASP A 11 3.09 2.60 12.91
C ASP A 11 2.95 2.25 14.39
N CYS A 12 3.94 1.53 14.96
CA CYS A 12 3.93 1.10 16.35
C CYS A 12 5.00 1.76 17.24
N GLY A 13 5.93 2.52 16.67
CA GLY A 13 7.02 3.17 17.41
C GLY A 13 8.13 2.22 17.88
N ASN A 14 7.99 0.91 17.68
CA ASN A 14 9.02 -0.06 18.07
C ASN A 14 10.24 0.03 17.14
N GLU A 15 11.41 -0.21 17.73
CA GLU A 15 12.66 -0.37 17.00
C GLU A 15 12.68 -1.72 16.28
N PHE A 16 13.26 -1.74 15.08
CA PHE A 16 13.53 -2.95 14.33
C PHE A 16 14.85 -2.81 13.57
N VAL A 17 15.51 -3.93 13.32
CA VAL A 17 16.80 -3.96 12.63
C VAL A 17 16.56 -4.12 11.13
N PHE A 18 17.12 -3.20 10.35
CA PHE A 18 17.30 -3.33 8.92
C PHE A 18 18.69 -3.89 8.67
N THR A 19 18.76 -5.22 8.56
CA THR A 19 20.04 -5.95 8.53
C THR A 19 20.85 -5.63 7.27
N ALA A 20 22.16 -5.87 7.33
CA ALA A 20 23.02 -5.74 6.16
C ALA A 20 22.51 -6.56 4.95
N GLY A 21 22.04 -7.80 5.19
CA GLY A 21 21.49 -8.65 4.14
C GLY A 21 20.17 -8.13 3.55
N GLU A 22 19.32 -7.47 4.35
CA GLU A 22 18.12 -6.80 3.83
C GLU A 22 18.48 -5.56 3.00
N GLN A 23 19.53 -4.82 3.37
CA GLN A 23 20.02 -3.69 2.59
C GLN A 23 20.58 -4.13 1.23
N GLU A 24 21.32 -5.24 1.21
CA GLU A 24 21.80 -5.86 -0.03
C GLU A 24 20.63 -6.24 -0.93
N PHE A 25 19.61 -6.92 -0.38
CA PHE A 25 18.40 -7.27 -1.12
C PHE A 25 17.68 -6.04 -1.69
N TYR A 26 17.59 -4.95 -0.91
CA TYR A 26 16.97 -3.71 -1.36
C TYR A 26 17.74 -3.09 -2.53
N ALA A 27 19.08 -3.05 -2.44
CA ALA A 27 19.95 -2.55 -3.49
C ALA A 27 19.85 -3.39 -4.78
N GLU A 28 19.84 -4.73 -4.67
CA GLU A 28 19.69 -5.63 -5.82
C GLU A 28 18.35 -5.45 -6.54
N LYS A 29 17.29 -5.10 -5.80
CA LYS A 29 15.96 -4.82 -6.36
C LYS A 29 15.81 -3.38 -6.86
N GLY A 30 16.84 -2.54 -6.73
CA GLY A 30 16.79 -1.12 -7.09
C GLY A 30 15.93 -0.27 -6.15
N PHE A 31 15.66 -0.75 -4.93
CA PHE A 31 14.97 0.03 -3.91
C PHE A 31 15.95 0.99 -3.23
N THR A 32 15.72 2.29 -3.39
CA THR A 32 16.54 3.36 -2.78
C THR A 32 16.03 3.80 -1.41
N ASN A 33 14.83 3.37 -1.02
CA ASN A 33 14.17 3.78 0.22
C ASN A 33 14.29 2.72 1.31
N GLU A 34 14.48 3.17 2.54
CA GLU A 34 14.55 2.31 3.72
C GLU A 34 13.15 1.86 4.18
N PRO A 35 13.03 0.67 4.80
CA PRO A 35 11.76 0.23 5.37
C PRO A 35 11.28 1.21 6.45
N GLN A 36 10.02 1.62 6.35
CA GLN A 36 9.37 2.55 7.29
C GLN A 36 8.58 1.84 8.39
N ARG A 37 8.41 0.52 8.28
CA ARG A 37 7.57 -0.30 9.16
C ARG A 37 8.29 -1.60 9.46
N CYS A 38 8.19 -2.06 10.70
CA CYS A 38 8.68 -3.39 11.08
C CYS A 38 7.88 -4.50 10.38
N LYS A 39 8.46 -5.71 10.36
CA LYS A 39 7.85 -6.90 9.76
C LYS A 39 6.42 -7.13 10.25
N GLU A 40 6.21 -7.06 11.57
CA GLU A 40 4.88 -7.28 12.17
C GLU A 40 3.82 -6.29 11.67
N CYS A 41 4.13 -4.99 11.63
CA CYS A 41 3.19 -3.98 11.12
C CYS A 41 2.94 -4.15 9.62
N ARG A 42 3.95 -4.56 8.85
CA ARG A 42 3.78 -4.87 7.43
C ARG A 42 2.86 -6.08 7.22
N ASP A 43 3.06 -7.15 7.99
CA ASP A 43 2.25 -8.37 7.92
C ASP A 43 0.81 -8.08 8.38
N LYS A 44 0.62 -7.37 9.49
CA LYS A 44 -0.72 -6.94 9.97
C LYS A 44 -1.49 -6.19 8.88
N ARG A 45 -0.84 -5.26 8.17
CA ARG A 45 -1.49 -4.50 7.10
C ARG A 45 -1.78 -5.34 5.85
N LYS A 46 -0.92 -6.31 5.53
CA LYS A 46 -1.14 -7.24 4.42
C LYS A 46 -2.36 -8.14 4.68
N HIS A 47 -2.56 -8.52 5.93
CA HIS A 47 -3.65 -9.41 6.38
C HIS A 47 -4.87 -8.67 6.93
N ALA A 48 -4.84 -7.34 7.00
CA ALA A 48 -5.98 -6.55 7.44
C ALA A 48 -7.17 -6.77 6.48
N PRO A 49 -8.39 -7.00 7.01
CA PRO A 49 -9.57 -7.12 6.18
C PRO A 49 -9.72 -5.84 5.36
N ARG A 50 -9.86 -5.99 4.04
CA ARG A 50 -10.15 -4.84 3.17
C ARG A 50 -11.62 -4.49 3.37
N GLU A 51 -11.87 -3.32 3.93
CA GLU A 51 -13.21 -2.76 3.97
C GLU A 51 -13.58 -2.30 2.56
N TYR A 52 -14.75 -2.73 2.10
CA TYR A 52 -15.31 -2.34 0.81
C TYR A 52 -16.48 -1.41 1.07
N HIS A 53 -16.44 -0.24 0.45
CA HIS A 53 -17.51 0.74 0.51
C HIS A 53 -18.34 0.65 -0.76
N ASP A 54 -19.66 0.73 -0.61
CA ASP A 54 -20.57 0.85 -1.74
C ASP A 54 -20.46 2.26 -2.33
N ALA A 55 -20.33 2.32 -3.65
CA ALA A 55 -20.21 3.55 -4.41
C ALA A 55 -20.93 3.40 -5.76
N VAL A 56 -21.27 4.53 -6.38
CA VAL A 56 -21.86 4.55 -7.72
C VAL A 56 -20.79 4.96 -8.73
N CYS A 57 -20.64 4.17 -9.79
CA CYS A 57 -19.68 4.46 -10.85
C CYS A 57 -20.10 5.71 -11.64
N ALA A 58 -19.22 6.71 -11.73
CA ALA A 58 -19.47 7.96 -12.47
C ALA A 58 -19.57 7.76 -14.00
N SER A 59 -19.01 6.68 -14.54
CA SER A 59 -19.00 6.40 -15.98
C SER A 59 -20.22 5.58 -16.43
N CYS A 60 -20.63 4.56 -15.68
CA CYS A 60 -21.70 3.64 -16.08
C CYS A 60 -22.94 3.65 -15.17
N GLY A 61 -22.91 4.37 -14.04
CA GLY A 61 -24.03 4.49 -13.10
C GLY A 61 -24.33 3.26 -12.25
N LYS A 62 -23.54 2.17 -12.37
CA LYS A 62 -23.74 0.94 -11.60
C LYS A 62 -23.16 1.06 -10.19
N GLU A 63 -23.79 0.37 -9.24
CA GLU A 63 -23.27 0.17 -7.88
C GLU A 63 -22.04 -0.74 -7.91
N CYS A 64 -20.97 -0.31 -7.26
CA CYS A 64 -19.71 -1.05 -7.15
C CYS A 64 -19.12 -0.95 -5.75
N LYS A 65 -18.29 -1.95 -5.40
CA LYS A 65 -17.58 -2.01 -4.13
C LYS A 65 -16.13 -1.58 -4.32
N VAL A 66 -15.73 -0.52 -3.63
CA VAL A 66 -14.36 0.05 -3.72
C VAL A 66 -13.62 -0.05 -2.39
N PRO A 67 -12.30 -0.29 -2.39
CA PRO A 67 -11.50 -0.45 -1.17
C PRO A 67 -11.12 0.89 -0.50
N PHE A 68 -11.75 2.00 -0.92
CA PHE A 68 -11.51 3.34 -0.41
C PHE A 68 -12.86 4.03 -0.15
N ALA A 69 -12.92 4.87 0.88
CA ALA A 69 -14.14 5.60 1.21
C ALA A 69 -14.43 6.68 0.13
N PRO A 70 -15.62 6.69 -0.50
CA PRO A 70 -15.99 7.71 -1.46
C PRO A 70 -16.11 9.07 -0.76
N SER A 71 -15.16 9.98 -1.01
CA SER A 71 -15.12 11.29 -0.33
C SER A 71 -16.03 12.34 -0.97
N GLY A 72 -16.82 11.98 -1.99
CA GLY A 72 -17.70 12.90 -2.76
C GLY A 72 -16.97 13.90 -3.65
N ASP A 73 -15.73 14.26 -3.31
CA ASP A 73 -14.89 15.23 -4.01
C ASP A 73 -14.29 14.69 -5.33
N ARG A 74 -14.17 13.36 -5.46
CA ARG A 74 -13.57 12.68 -6.62
C ARG A 74 -14.51 11.63 -7.21
N PRO A 75 -14.60 11.51 -8.55
CA PRO A 75 -15.44 10.49 -9.19
C PRO A 75 -14.92 9.09 -8.88
N VAL A 76 -15.84 8.19 -8.57
CA VAL A 76 -15.56 6.77 -8.34
C VAL A 76 -15.85 5.98 -9.61
N TYR A 77 -14.98 5.04 -9.96
CA TYR A 77 -15.14 4.18 -11.14
C TYR A 77 -15.15 2.72 -10.72
N CYS A 78 -16.00 1.90 -11.35
CA CYS A 78 -15.94 0.45 -11.20
C CYS A 78 -14.66 -0.10 -11.86
N SER A 79 -14.25 -1.30 -11.47
CA SER A 79 -13.02 -1.94 -11.98
C SER A 79 -12.96 -2.01 -13.51
N GLU A 80 -14.10 -2.23 -14.17
CA GLU A 80 -14.21 -2.29 -15.63
C GLU A 80 -14.01 -0.93 -16.29
N CYS A 81 -14.65 0.12 -15.78
CA CYS A 81 -14.49 1.48 -16.31
C CYS A 81 -13.08 2.02 -16.05
N PHE A 82 -12.51 1.72 -14.86
CA PHE A 82 -11.16 2.16 -14.52
C PHE A 82 -10.09 1.48 -15.38
N ALA A 83 -10.23 0.18 -15.69
CA ALA A 83 -9.32 -0.52 -16.58
C ALA A 83 -9.30 0.12 -17.97
N LYS A 84 -10.49 0.36 -18.55
CA LYS A 84 -10.63 1.03 -19.86
C LYS A 84 -9.98 2.43 -19.89
N MET A 85 -10.10 3.19 -18.80
CA MET A 85 -9.49 4.52 -18.69
C MET A 85 -7.96 4.51 -18.55
N GLN A 86 -7.34 3.40 -18.14
CA GLN A 86 -5.86 3.31 -18.05
C GLN A 86 -5.20 2.83 -19.35
N GLU A 87 -5.98 2.25 -20.26
CA GLU A 87 -5.51 1.74 -21.55
C GLU A 87 -5.51 2.83 -22.65
N GLU A 88 -6.02 4.03 -22.35
CA GLU A 88 -6.09 5.20 -23.24
C GLU A 88 -5.10 6.30 -22.79
#